data_AF-A0A7X1Y3B4-F1
#
_entry.id   AF-A0A7X1Y3B4-F1
#
_cell.length_a   1.000
_cell.length_b   1.000
_cell.length_c   1.000
_cell.angle_alpha   90.00
_cell.angle_beta   90.00
_cell.angle_gamma   90.00
#
_symmetry.space_group_name_H-M   'P 1'
#
loop_
_entity.id
_entity.type
_entity.pdbx_description
1 polymer ?
#
loop_
_entity_poly.entity_id
_entity_poly.type
_entity_poly.pdbx_seq_one_letter_code
_entity_poly.pdbx_strand_id
1 'polypeptide(L)'
;MQAQHQSSSDPKAITSTVEGAQAARHLMAIRIVGTALFDYQIRKTVDARIRLESLTSMAHQLGDLTANEAAVVAQLLNQPTQFGANV
;
A
#
# COMPACT_ATOMS: atom_id res chain seq x y z
N MET A 1 29.44 47.10 6.94
CA MET A 1 28.95 45.77 7.34
C MET A 1 28.82 44.92 6.08
N GLN A 2 29.77 44.01 5.81
CA GLN A 2 29.67 43.05 4.71
C GLN A 2 29.35 41.69 5.31
N ALA A 3 28.23 41.08 4.92
CA ALA A 3 27.87 39.73 5.34
C ALA A 3 28.51 38.72 4.37
N GLN A 4 29.44 37.92 4.88
CA GLN A 4 29.98 36.78 4.13
C GLN A 4 28.91 35.68 4.11
N HIS A 5 28.31 35.45 2.95
CA HIS A 5 27.44 34.30 2.75
C HIS A 5 28.30 33.04 2.70
N GLN A 6 28.36 32.30 3.81
CA GLN A 6 28.92 30.95 3.82
C GLN A 6 27.97 30.04 3.03
N SER A 7 28.15 29.97 1.71
CA SER A 7 27.48 28.97 0.90
C SER A 7 28.19 27.63 1.13
N SER A 8 27.66 26.82 2.05
CA SER A 8 28.07 25.42 2.17
C SER A 8 27.78 24.71 0.85
N SER A 9 28.79 24.03 0.31
CA SER A 9 28.70 23.17 -0.89
C SER A 9 28.40 21.72 -0.51
N ASP A 10 28.00 21.47 0.74
CA ASP A 10 27.65 20.13 1.19
C ASP A 10 26.41 19.64 0.42
N PRO A 11 26.41 18.38 -0.06
CA PRO A 11 25.25 17.83 -0.74
C PRO A 11 24.05 17.91 0.22
N LYS A 12 23.08 18.75 -0.15
CA LYS A 12 21.78 18.83 0.54
C LYS A 12 21.19 17.42 0.59
N ALA A 13 20.63 17.04 1.73
CA ALA A 13 19.88 15.80 1.85
C ALA A 13 18.69 15.85 0.87
N ILE A 14 18.87 15.25 -0.31
CA ILE A 14 17.81 15.01 -1.27
C ILE A 14 17.45 13.53 -1.14
N THR A 15 16.20 13.25 -0.81
CA THR A 15 15.63 11.93 -1.04
C THR A 15 15.78 11.63 -2.52
N SER A 16 16.45 10.53 -2.87
CA SER A 16 16.59 10.09 -4.26
C SER A 16 15.21 10.08 -4.90
N THR A 17 15.04 10.80 -6.01
CA THR A 17 13.72 10.98 -6.66
C THR A 17 13.11 9.66 -7.09
N VAL A 18 13.95 8.67 -7.42
CA VAL A 18 13.53 7.31 -7.78
C VAL A 18 13.01 6.54 -6.57
N GLU A 19 13.70 6.62 -5.43
CA GLU A 19 13.24 5.98 -4.18
C GLU A 19 11.97 6.66 -3.65
N GLY A 20 11.87 7.99 -3.79
CA GLY A 20 10.67 8.74 -3.43
C GLY A 20 9.46 8.38 -4.29
N ALA A 21 9.66 8.22 -5.61
CA ALA A 21 8.58 7.78 -6.52
C ALA A 21 8.14 6.34 -6.23
N GLN A 22 9.09 5.43 -5.95
CA GLN A 22 8.78 4.07 -5.54
C GLN A 22 7.98 4.03 -4.23
N ALA A 23 8.43 4.77 -3.21
CA ALA A 23 7.73 4.84 -1.93
C ALA A 23 6.33 5.43 -2.08
N ALA A 24 6.15 6.46 -2.92
CA ALA A 24 4.84 7.03 -3.21
C ALA A 24 3.90 6.02 -3.89
N ARG A 25 4.39 5.27 -4.88
CA ARG A 25 3.60 4.20 -5.54
C ARG A 25 3.22 3.10 -4.56
N HIS A 26 4.16 2.67 -3.74
CA HIS A 26 3.93 1.66 -2.71
C HIS A 26 2.82 2.09 -1.73
N LEU A 27 2.89 3.31 -1.19
CA LEU A 27 1.85 3.85 -0.31
C LEU A 27 0.50 4.00 -1.02
N MET A 28 0.51 4.34 -2.32
CA MET A 28 -0.71 4.40 -3.13
C MET A 28 -1.34 3.01 -3.30
N ALA A 29 -0.53 1.99 -3.56
CA ALA A 29 -1.00 0.61 -3.67
C ALA A 29 -1.57 0.09 -2.35
N ILE A 30 -0.89 0.35 -1.21
CA ILE A 30 -1.42 0.05 0.13
C ILE A 30 -2.80 0.71 0.31
N ARG A 31 -2.95 1.98 -0.06
CA ARG A 31 -4.23 2.68 0.06
C ARG A 31 -5.33 2.04 -0.80
N ILE A 32 -5.02 1.72 -2.06
CA ILE A 32 -5.98 1.14 -3.00
C ILE A 32 -6.43 -0.24 -2.52
N VAL A 33 -5.49 -1.11 -2.15
CA VAL A 33 -5.76 -2.46 -1.63
C VAL A 33 -6.49 -2.39 -0.30
N GLY A 34 -6.06 -1.52 0.62
CA GLY A 34 -6.72 -1.32 1.91
C GLY A 34 -8.17 -0.84 1.76
N THR A 35 -8.46 0.02 0.78
CA THR A 35 -9.84 0.45 0.47
C THR A 35 -10.69 -0.72 -0.04
N ALA A 36 -10.14 -1.55 -0.93
CA ALA A 36 -10.82 -2.74 -1.42
C ALA A 36 -11.05 -3.78 -0.31
N LEU A 37 -10.08 -3.91 0.61
CA LEU A 37 -10.19 -4.79 1.77
C LEU A 37 -11.33 -4.34 2.67
N PHE A 38 -11.40 -3.06 2.98
CA PHE A 38 -12.48 -2.50 3.78
C PHE A 38 -13.86 -2.72 3.12
N ASP A 39 -13.98 -2.47 1.81
CA ASP A 39 -15.22 -2.71 1.08
C ASP A 39 -15.64 -4.19 1.10
N TYR A 40 -14.69 -5.12 0.94
CA TYR A 40 -14.95 -6.55 1.09
C TYR A 40 -15.42 -6.92 2.50
N GLN A 41 -14.77 -6.39 3.55
CA GLN A 41 -15.13 -6.67 4.93
C GLN A 41 -16.54 -6.16 5.29
N ILE A 42 -16.98 -5.05 4.68
CA ILE A 42 -18.32 -4.50 4.87
C ILE A 42 -19.36 -5.22 4.04
N ARG A 43 -19.17 -5.26 2.71
CA ARG A 43 -20.19 -5.76 1.79
C ARG A 43 -20.27 -7.28 1.76
N LYS A 44 -19.14 -7.97 1.97
CA LYS A 44 -19.00 -9.43 1.96
C LYS A 44 -19.57 -10.09 0.69
N THR A 45 -19.49 -9.39 -0.44
CA THR A 45 -19.92 -9.92 -1.74
C THR A 45 -18.77 -10.56 -2.50
N VAL A 46 -19.11 -11.46 -3.43
CA VAL A 46 -18.14 -12.09 -4.34
C VAL A 46 -17.44 -11.04 -5.20
N ASP A 47 -18.14 -10.01 -5.67
CA ASP A 47 -17.55 -8.93 -6.47
C ASP A 47 -16.48 -8.14 -5.69
N ALA A 48 -16.77 -7.80 -4.43
CA ALA A 48 -15.81 -7.10 -3.58
C ALA A 48 -14.57 -7.97 -3.29
N ARG A 49 -14.78 -9.29 -3.15
CA ARG A 49 -13.70 -10.28 -3.01
C ARG A 49 -12.81 -10.33 -4.26
N ILE A 50 -13.41 -10.49 -5.44
CA ILE A 50 -12.68 -10.54 -6.73
C ILE A 50 -11.90 -9.24 -6.95
N ARG A 51 -12.50 -8.10 -6.62
CA ARG A 51 -11.84 -6.79 -6.72
C ARG A 51 -10.62 -6.70 -5.80
N LEU A 52 -10.74 -7.15 -4.55
CA LEU A 52 -9.62 -7.18 -3.61
C LEU A 52 -8.50 -8.11 -4.10
N GLU A 53 -8.83 -9.31 -4.56
CA GLU A 53 -7.88 -10.28 -5.12
C GLU A 53 -7.14 -9.70 -6.32
N SER A 54 -7.87 -9.10 -7.26
CA SER A 54 -7.32 -8.52 -8.48
C SER A 54 -6.37 -7.36 -8.21
N LEU A 55 -6.76 -6.43 -7.34
CA LEU A 55 -5.92 -5.27 -6.99
C LEU A 55 -4.66 -5.69 -6.24
N THR A 56 -4.77 -6.67 -5.33
CA THR A 56 -3.62 -7.19 -4.59
C THR A 56 -2.65 -7.92 -5.50
N SER A 57 -3.16 -8.77 -6.40
CA SER A 57 -2.33 -9.49 -7.37
C SER A 57 -1.61 -8.54 -8.32
N MET A 58 -2.33 -7.55 -8.85
CA MET A 58 -1.75 -6.54 -9.74
C MET A 58 -0.67 -5.72 -9.04
N ALA A 59 -0.94 -5.21 -7.82
CA ALA A 59 0.04 -4.43 -7.08
C ALA A 59 1.30 -5.24 -6.72
N HIS A 60 1.13 -6.53 -6.41
CA HIS A 60 2.28 -7.42 -6.19
C HIS A 60 3.10 -7.65 -7.46
N GLN A 61 2.43 -7.93 -8.60
CA GLN A 61 3.09 -8.16 -9.89
C GLN A 61 3.85 -6.92 -10.40
N LEU A 62 3.34 -5.72 -10.12
CA LEU A 62 3.99 -4.45 -10.46
C LEU A 62 5.14 -4.06 -9.50
N GLY A 63 5.35 -4.85 -8.44
CA GLY A 63 6.32 -4.54 -7.39
C GLY A 63 5.92 -3.36 -6.49
N ASP A 64 4.64 -2.95 -6.53
CA ASP A 64 4.10 -1.93 -5.65
C ASP A 64 3.73 -2.51 -4.27
N LEU A 65 3.54 -3.83 -4.17
CA LEU A 65 3.45 -4.56 -2.91
C LEU A 65 4.50 -5.67 -2.81
N THR A 66 5.05 -5.82 -1.62
CA THR A 66 5.92 -6.94 -1.27
C THR A 66 5.12 -8.24 -1.17
N ALA A 67 5.82 -9.37 -1.28
CA ALA A 67 5.20 -10.69 -1.12
C ALA A 67 4.53 -10.87 0.25
N ASN A 68 5.11 -10.29 1.31
CA ASN A 68 4.56 -10.37 2.67
C ASN A 68 3.22 -9.63 2.77
N GLU A 69 3.10 -8.45 2.17
CA GLU A 69 1.86 -7.68 2.19
C GLU A 69 0.75 -8.37 1.39
N ALA A 70 1.09 -8.91 0.22
CA ALA A 70 0.15 -9.72 -0.56
C ALA A 70 -0.29 -10.97 0.21
N ALA A 71 0.63 -11.62 0.93
CA ALA A 71 0.33 -12.78 1.76
C ALA A 71 -0.60 -12.45 2.95
N VAL A 72 -0.51 -11.24 3.53
CA VAL A 72 -1.45 -10.80 4.56
C VAL A 72 -2.87 -10.73 4.01
N VAL A 73 -3.05 -10.15 2.81
CA VAL A 73 -4.38 -10.09 2.17
C VAL A 73 -4.90 -11.48 1.82
N ALA A 74 -4.05 -12.36 1.30
CA ALA A 74 -4.43 -13.74 1.02
C ALA A 74 -4.89 -14.50 2.28
N GLN A 75 -4.21 -14.28 3.41
CA GLN A 75 -4.63 -14.84 4.69
C GLN A 75 -5.99 -14.31 5.13
N LEU A 76 -6.26 -13.01 4.96
CA LEU A 76 -7.55 -12.41 5.30
C LEU A 76 -8.69 -12.93 4.42
N LEU A 77 -8.43 -13.18 3.15
CA LEU A 77 -9.40 -13.77 2.21
C LEU A 77 -9.74 -15.23 2.53
N ASN A 78 -8.77 -15.98 3.07
CA ASN A 78 -8.95 -17.38 3.46
C ASN A 78 -9.56 -17.56 4.85
N GLN A 79 -9.65 -16.48 5.64
CA GLN A 79 -10.36 -16.54 6.91
C GLN A 79 -11.86 -16.66 6.63
N PRO A 80 -12.54 -17.65 7.25
CA PRO A 80 -13.99 -17.71 7.18
C PRO A 80 -14.51 -16.39 7.75
N THR A 81 -15.26 -15.63 6.96
CA THR A 81 -15.97 -14.45 7.43
C THR A 81 -16.88 -14.91 8.55
N GLN A 82 -16.45 -14.73 9.80
CA GLN A 82 -17.28 -15.03 10.96
C GLN A 82 -18.50 -14.13 10.85
N PHE A 83 -19.58 -14.68 10.31
CA PHE A 83 -20.91 -14.15 10.49
C PHE A 83 -21.11 -14.05 12.00
N GLY A 84 -21.67 -12.94 12.47
CA GLY A 84 -22.07 -12.77 13.86
C GLY A 84 -23.14 -13.80 14.23
N ALA A 85 -22.70 -15.05 14.44
CA ALA A 85 -23.39 -16.11 15.13
C ALA A 85 -22.74 -16.24 16.50
N ASN A 86 -22.70 -15.13 17.25
CA ASN A 86 -22.65 -15.19 18.69
C ASN A 86 -23.97 -14.60 19.19
N VAL A 87 -24.67 -15.50 19.88
CA VAL A 87 -25.97 -15.39 20.57
C VAL A 87 -26.15 -14.15 21.44
#